data_AF-A0A6H5IJK9-F1
#
_entry.id   AF-A0A6H5IJK9-F1
#
_cell.length_a   1.000
_cell.length_b   1.000
_cell.length_c   1.000
_cell.angle_alpha   90.00
_cell.angle_beta   90.00
_cell.angle_gamma   90.00
#
_symmetry.space_group_name_H-M   'P 1'
#
loop_
_entity.id
_entity.type
_entity.pdbx_description
1 polymer ?
#
loop_
_entity_poly.entity_id
_entity_poly.type
_entity_poly.pdbx_seq_one_letter_code
_entity_poly.pdbx_strand_id
1 'polypeptide(L)'
;MKTHRCARVHVLITEQRGGDLRAASGRSRARAGTQSSRVVPPLLYEQKRTMHDSKRRPTSAGRCVAIVSKSHPAHGASGVLLNDGWILSHGSLLAPYLRAREARRDKDDDDDDDDELGDFFDNEVAADGSIARLPDHLQDYLRFAVHVRSSEGDAREDEASCKLESAWRCPLLRESFGGDLLFSWNFAKSSSGSGSIRSMLSLFLLLRMDSDEQRDSVVGPDAALSRFYWENLEPGVQPLPCRGDPLEIESTPFGNPTFLGSVSRGILSNAVGECDCLLVTDAMAVPGSEGAPVYALQS
;
A
#
# COMPACT_ATOMS: atom_id res chain seq x y z
N MET A 1 16.55 28.18 1.81
CA MET A 1 17.26 26.98 1.30
C MET A 1 16.34 25.79 1.51
N LYS A 2 15.72 25.27 0.45
CA LYS A 2 14.88 24.06 0.52
C LYS A 2 15.73 22.91 0.01
N THR A 3 16.23 22.08 0.92
CA THR A 3 17.01 20.88 0.59
C THR A 3 16.10 19.80 0.04
N HIS A 4 16.65 19.05 -0.91
CA HIS A 4 16.02 17.99 -1.69
C HIS A 4 15.36 16.94 -0.80
N ARG A 5 14.04 16.76 -0.92
CA ARG A 5 13.34 15.58 -0.40
C ARG A 5 13.45 14.49 -1.45
N CYS A 6 14.29 13.49 -1.22
CA CYS A 6 14.24 12.24 -1.96
C CYS A 6 13.56 11.24 -1.02
N ALA A 7 12.45 10.69 -1.49
CA ALA A 7 11.42 10.12 -0.66
C ALA A 7 11.27 8.66 -1.11
N ARG A 8 11.82 7.73 -0.33
CA ARG A 8 11.51 6.30 -0.50
C ARG A 8 10.05 6.09 -0.10
N VAL A 9 9.31 5.18 -0.70
CA VAL A 9 7.89 4.98 -0.35
C VAL A 9 7.72 3.57 0.19
N HIS A 10 7.48 3.45 1.49
CA HIS A 10 6.95 2.22 2.10
C HIS A 10 5.47 2.41 2.39
N VAL A 11 4.66 1.35 2.29
CA VAL A 11 3.21 1.43 2.50
C VAL A 11 2.90 1.18 3.97
N LEU A 12 2.23 2.14 4.60
CA LEU A 12 1.79 2.03 5.99
C LEU A 12 0.52 1.15 6.10
N ILE A 13 0.46 0.32 7.14
CA ILE A 13 -0.72 -0.43 7.56
C ILE A 13 -1.09 0.06 8.97
N THR A 14 -2.29 0.61 9.14
CA THR A 14 -2.82 1.13 10.41
C THR A 14 -4.13 0.43 10.76
N GLU A 15 -4.53 0.46 12.03
CA GLU A 15 -5.76 -0.17 12.52
C GLU A 15 -6.54 0.75 13.47
N GLN A 16 -7.87 0.65 13.46
CA GLN A 16 -8.76 1.20 14.49
C GLN A 16 -8.70 0.37 15.78
N ARG A 17 -8.20 0.94 16.88
CA ARG A 17 -8.37 0.36 18.21
C ARG A 17 -9.61 0.89 18.92
N GLY A 18 -10.52 -0.02 19.26
CA GLY A 18 -11.34 0.09 20.46
C GLY A 18 -10.48 -0.27 21.68
N GLY A 19 -10.46 0.59 22.70
CA GLY A 19 -9.52 0.52 23.81
C GLY A 19 -9.69 -0.72 24.70
N ASP A 20 -8.57 -1.31 25.11
CA ASP A 20 -8.29 -1.60 26.52
C ASP A 20 -6.83 -2.01 26.71
N LEU A 21 -6.15 -1.33 27.63
CA LEU A 21 -4.74 -1.50 27.98
C LEU A 21 -4.59 -2.58 29.06
N ARG A 22 -3.88 -3.67 28.75
CA ARG A 22 -3.12 -4.42 29.76
C ARG A 22 -1.77 -4.87 29.23
N ALA A 23 -0.73 -4.49 29.96
CA ALA A 23 0.66 -4.84 29.73
C ALA A 23 0.92 -6.31 30.03
N ALA A 24 1.74 -6.96 29.19
CA ALA A 24 2.36 -8.23 29.51
C ALA A 24 3.84 -8.18 29.14
N SER A 25 4.69 -8.33 30.16
CA SER A 25 6.14 -8.48 30.06
C SER A 25 6.50 -9.93 29.75
N GLY A 26 7.47 -10.17 28.87
CA GLY A 26 8.03 -11.51 28.65
C GLY A 26 9.45 -11.45 28.09
N ARG A 27 10.42 -11.95 28.87
CA ARG A 27 11.82 -12.18 28.47
C ARG A 27 11.92 -13.45 27.64
N SER A 28 12.73 -13.50 26.57
CA SER A 28 13.57 -14.68 26.30
C SER A 28 14.70 -14.47 25.28
N ARG A 29 15.88 -14.90 25.75
CA ARG A 29 17.12 -15.42 25.15
C ARG A 29 17.41 -15.34 23.63
N ALA A 30 18.60 -14.78 23.37
CA ALA A 30 19.37 -14.87 22.15
C ALA A 30 19.98 -16.28 21.92
N ARG A 31 20.06 -16.69 20.65
CA ARG A 31 20.99 -17.71 20.15
C ARG A 31 21.71 -17.15 18.92
N ALA A 32 23.04 -17.12 19.02
CA ALA A 32 23.94 -16.80 17.92
C ALA A 32 24.12 -18.01 17.01
N GLY A 33 24.10 -17.79 15.70
CA GLY A 33 24.44 -18.78 14.68
C GLY A 33 25.08 -18.08 13.49
N THR A 34 26.38 -18.28 13.34
CA THR A 34 27.24 -17.80 12.26
C THR A 34 27.25 -18.83 11.11
N GLN A 35 27.11 -18.40 9.85
CA GLN A 35 27.67 -19.01 8.62
C GLN A 35 27.24 -18.15 7.42
N SER A 36 28.13 -17.38 6.77
CA SER A 36 29.19 -17.72 5.81
C SER A 36 28.71 -17.98 4.36
N SER A 37 28.79 -16.91 3.57
CA SER A 37 29.07 -16.77 2.12
C SER A 37 28.55 -17.79 1.10
N ARG A 38 27.94 -17.26 0.03
CA ARG A 38 28.50 -17.30 -1.33
C ARG A 38 27.72 -16.36 -2.27
N VAL A 39 28.38 -15.31 -2.73
CA VAL A 39 27.92 -14.40 -3.77
C VAL A 39 28.36 -14.97 -5.12
N VAL A 40 27.42 -15.12 -6.04
CA VAL A 40 27.68 -15.44 -7.47
C VAL A 40 27.07 -14.29 -8.28
N PRO A 41 27.83 -13.55 -9.10
CA PRO A 41 27.29 -12.45 -9.88
C PRO A 41 26.82 -12.95 -11.26
N PRO A 42 25.69 -12.47 -11.81
CA PRO A 42 25.43 -12.60 -13.24
C PRO A 42 25.84 -11.31 -13.98
N LEU A 43 26.85 -11.50 -14.82
CA LEU A 43 26.99 -11.05 -16.21
C LEU A 43 26.44 -9.65 -16.56
N LEU A 44 27.40 -8.73 -16.74
CA LEU A 44 27.29 -7.45 -17.43
C LEU A 44 26.66 -7.59 -18.82
N TYR A 45 25.55 -6.90 -19.04
CA TYR A 45 25.08 -6.53 -20.37
C TYR A 45 25.14 -5.01 -20.50
N GLU A 46 26.22 -4.50 -21.10
CA GLU A 46 26.33 -3.09 -21.46
C GLU A 46 25.38 -2.77 -22.61
N GLN A 47 24.32 -1.99 -22.35
CA GLN A 47 23.54 -1.36 -23.41
C GLN A 47 23.68 0.16 -23.30
N LYS A 48 24.52 0.72 -24.18
CA LYS A 48 24.64 2.16 -24.43
C LYS A 48 23.26 2.76 -24.72
N ARG A 49 22.75 3.63 -23.85
CA ARG A 49 21.65 4.54 -24.19
C ARG A 49 22.17 5.97 -24.31
N THR A 50 22.11 6.44 -25.55
CA THR A 50 22.31 7.81 -25.99
C THR A 50 21.35 8.76 -25.27
N MET A 51 21.88 9.84 -24.72
CA MET A 51 21.13 10.95 -24.15
C MET A 51 20.23 11.57 -25.21
N HIS A 52 18.91 11.46 -25.03
CA HIS A 52 17.96 12.38 -25.63
C HIS A 52 17.30 13.21 -24.53
N ASP A 53 17.70 14.48 -24.51
CA ASP A 53 17.13 15.56 -23.75
C ASP A 53 15.63 15.67 -24.07
N SER A 54 14.81 15.24 -23.12
CA SER A 54 13.36 15.41 -23.15
C SER A 54 12.97 16.15 -21.86
N LYS A 55 12.36 17.31 -22.07
CA LYS A 55 11.83 18.24 -21.07
C LYS A 55 11.29 17.48 -19.85
N ARG A 56 11.99 17.60 -18.73
CA ARG A 56 11.67 16.93 -17.45
C ARG A 56 10.26 17.33 -17.02
N ARG A 57 9.28 16.41 -17.18
CA ARG A 57 8.06 16.42 -16.38
C ARG A 57 8.49 16.34 -14.90
N PRO A 58 7.91 17.11 -13.98
CA PRO A 58 8.10 16.82 -12.57
C PRO A 58 7.54 15.43 -12.33
N THR A 59 8.36 14.48 -11.86
CA THR A 59 7.91 13.13 -11.56
C THR A 59 6.94 13.20 -10.38
N SER A 60 5.64 13.26 -10.67
CA SER A 60 4.55 13.29 -9.68
C SER A 60 4.38 11.96 -8.93
N ALA A 61 5.22 10.97 -9.20
CA ALA A 61 5.22 9.68 -8.56
C ALA A 61 5.72 9.76 -7.11
N GLY A 62 5.24 8.85 -6.27
CA GLY A 62 5.59 8.73 -4.86
C GLY A 62 4.81 9.66 -3.93
N ARG A 63 3.86 10.43 -4.47
CA ARG A 63 3.05 11.39 -3.70
C ARG A 63 1.88 10.70 -3.00
N CYS A 64 1.54 11.19 -1.81
CA CYS A 64 0.31 10.78 -1.13
C CYS A 64 -0.92 11.27 -1.91
N VAL A 65 -1.93 10.41 -2.00
CA VAL A 65 -3.27 10.73 -2.49
C VAL A 65 -4.33 10.30 -1.48
N ALA A 66 -5.48 10.96 -1.47
CA ALA A 66 -6.65 10.50 -0.71
C ALA A 66 -7.56 9.73 -1.65
N ILE A 67 -8.03 8.57 -1.21
CA ILE A 67 -8.92 7.70 -1.99
C ILE A 67 -10.21 7.51 -1.19
N VAL A 68 -11.35 7.80 -1.80
CA VAL A 68 -12.67 7.70 -1.16
C VAL A 68 -13.57 6.80 -1.99
N SER A 69 -14.23 5.83 -1.37
CA SER A 69 -15.19 4.97 -2.08
C SER A 69 -16.40 5.77 -2.53
N LYS A 70 -16.77 5.67 -3.82
CA LYS A 70 -17.98 6.33 -4.34
C LYS A 70 -19.26 5.71 -3.77
N SER A 71 -19.25 4.40 -3.51
CA SER A 71 -20.39 3.67 -2.93
C SER A 71 -20.46 3.81 -1.41
N HIS A 72 -19.33 4.10 -0.75
CA HIS A 72 -19.20 4.21 0.70
C HIS A 72 -18.40 5.46 1.08
N PRO A 73 -18.96 6.68 0.93
CA PRO A 73 -18.21 7.93 1.05
C PRO A 73 -17.68 8.22 2.46
N ALA A 74 -18.17 7.51 3.47
CA ALA A 74 -17.63 7.54 4.83
C ALA A 74 -16.34 6.72 5.00
N HIS A 75 -15.93 5.97 3.96
CA HIS A 75 -14.74 5.12 3.97
C HIS A 75 -13.75 5.59 2.91
N GLY A 76 -12.55 5.95 3.39
CA GLY A 76 -11.43 6.31 2.54
C GLY A 76 -10.12 5.83 3.15
N ALA A 77 -9.07 5.91 2.35
CA ALA A 77 -7.72 5.56 2.74
C ALA A 77 -6.71 6.46 2.04
N SER A 78 -5.45 6.26 2.37
CA SER A 78 -4.34 6.87 1.64
C SER A 78 -3.94 5.98 0.46
N GLY A 79 -3.16 6.56 -0.44
CA GLY A 79 -2.48 5.81 -1.49
C GLY A 79 -1.24 6.53 -1.95
N VAL A 80 -0.50 5.85 -2.81
CA VAL A 80 0.70 6.37 -3.46
C VAL A 80 0.41 6.53 -4.94
N LEU A 81 0.51 7.75 -5.45
CA LEU A 81 0.48 7.98 -6.89
C LEU A 81 1.76 7.40 -7.51
N LEU A 82 1.59 6.43 -8.40
CA LEU A 82 2.66 5.86 -9.21
C LEU A 82 2.80 6.63 -10.52
N ASN A 83 3.71 6.17 -11.37
CA ASN A 83 3.82 6.67 -12.73
C ASN A 83 2.57 6.38 -13.55
N ASP A 84 2.37 7.20 -14.58
CA ASP A 84 1.39 6.97 -15.65
C ASP A 84 -0.08 6.93 -15.20
N GLY A 85 -0.43 7.47 -14.02
CA GLY A 85 -1.81 7.52 -13.52
C GLY A 85 -2.26 6.26 -12.77
N TRP A 86 -1.31 5.43 -12.36
CA TRP A 86 -1.56 4.31 -11.45
C TRP A 86 -1.47 4.75 -9.99
N ILE A 87 -2.23 4.09 -9.12
CA ILE A 87 -2.20 4.34 -7.68
C ILE A 87 -2.04 2.99 -6.97
N LEU A 88 -1.12 2.92 -6.02
CA LEU A 88 -0.99 1.81 -5.09
C LEU A 88 -1.70 2.17 -3.78
N SER A 89 -2.58 1.30 -3.30
CA SER A 89 -3.24 1.44 -1.99
C SER A 89 -3.31 0.08 -1.27
N HIS A 90 -3.76 0.11 -0.02
CA HIS A 90 -3.86 -1.04 0.86
C HIS A 90 -5.24 -1.71 0.77
N GLY A 91 -5.30 -3.03 1.02
CA GLY A 91 -6.51 -3.84 0.94
C GLY A 91 -7.64 -3.40 1.87
N SER A 92 -7.35 -2.66 2.94
CA SER A 92 -8.35 -2.09 3.85
C SER A 92 -9.35 -1.15 3.17
N LEU A 93 -9.03 -0.63 1.98
CA LEU A 93 -9.97 0.14 1.17
C LEU A 93 -11.21 -0.69 0.76
N LEU A 94 -11.11 -2.02 0.76
CA LEU A 94 -12.20 -2.96 0.45
C LEU A 94 -13.06 -3.33 1.65
N ALA A 95 -12.68 -2.95 2.87
CA ALA A 95 -13.40 -3.28 4.10
C ALA A 95 -14.93 -3.02 4.04
N PRO A 96 -15.44 -1.88 3.52
CA PRO A 96 -16.90 -1.66 3.46
C PRO A 96 -17.61 -2.63 2.53
N TYR A 97 -16.98 -3.04 1.43
CA TYR A 97 -17.54 -4.00 0.48
C TYR A 97 -17.66 -5.40 1.09
N LEU A 98 -16.63 -5.82 1.82
CA LEU A 98 -16.64 -7.11 2.53
C LEU A 98 -17.64 -7.12 3.70
N ARG A 99 -17.80 -6.01 4.43
CA ARG A 99 -18.82 -5.90 5.47
C ARG A 99 -20.24 -5.91 4.90
N ALA A 100 -20.45 -5.20 3.79
CA ALA A 100 -21.74 -5.20 3.10
C ALA A 100 -22.09 -6.60 2.59
N ARG A 101 -21.08 -7.40 2.22
CA ARG A 101 -21.22 -8.83 1.89
C ARG A 101 -21.63 -9.66 3.10
N GLU A 102 -20.89 -9.57 4.21
CA GLU A 102 -21.18 -10.33 5.44
C GLU A 102 -22.62 -10.08 5.93
N ALA A 103 -23.07 -8.82 5.88
CA ALA A 103 -24.43 -8.45 6.28
C ALA A 103 -25.55 -8.98 5.36
N ARG A 104 -25.23 -9.47 4.14
CA ARG A 104 -26.18 -10.15 3.25
C ARG A 104 -26.23 -11.65 3.54
N ARG A 105 -25.07 -12.28 3.77
CA ARG A 105 -24.98 -13.71 4.14
C ARG A 105 -25.78 -14.03 5.41
N ASP A 106 -25.79 -13.13 6.39
CA ASP A 106 -26.56 -13.32 7.64
C ASP A 106 -28.09 -13.23 7.45
N LYS A 107 -28.58 -12.84 6.27
CA LYS A 107 -30.02 -12.62 6.00
C LYS A 107 -30.66 -13.64 5.09
N ASP A 108 -29.89 -14.28 4.23
CA ASP A 108 -30.38 -15.21 3.21
C ASP A 108 -29.72 -16.58 3.46
N ASP A 109 -30.48 -17.54 4.04
CA ASP A 109 -30.00 -18.89 4.37
C ASP A 109 -29.79 -19.79 3.11
N ASP A 110 -30.07 -19.30 1.89
CA ASP A 110 -30.20 -20.14 0.68
C ASP A 110 -29.51 -19.62 -0.62
N ASP A 111 -28.74 -18.52 -0.61
CA ASP A 111 -28.06 -18.03 -1.84
C ASP A 111 -26.52 -18.12 -1.73
N ASP A 112 -25.99 -19.32 -1.97
CA ASP A 112 -24.55 -19.63 -1.98
C ASP A 112 -23.81 -19.22 -3.27
N ASP A 113 -24.48 -18.71 -4.31
CA ASP A 113 -23.96 -18.87 -5.67
C ASP A 113 -23.20 -17.68 -6.32
N ASP A 114 -23.12 -16.47 -5.75
CA ASP A 114 -22.49 -15.33 -6.47
C ASP A 114 -21.57 -14.42 -5.61
N ASP A 115 -20.71 -14.97 -4.74
CA ASP A 115 -19.66 -14.17 -4.05
C ASP A 115 -18.39 -13.99 -4.89
N GLU A 116 -18.56 -13.54 -6.13
CA GLU A 116 -17.47 -13.41 -7.10
C GLU A 116 -16.35 -12.48 -6.61
N LEU A 117 -16.68 -11.45 -5.83
CA LEU A 117 -15.69 -10.54 -5.25
C LEU A 117 -14.84 -11.26 -4.20
N GLY A 118 -15.47 -12.04 -3.32
CA GLY A 118 -14.79 -12.87 -2.34
C GLY A 118 -13.90 -13.90 -3.00
N ASP A 119 -14.47 -14.66 -3.95
CA ASP A 119 -13.77 -15.70 -4.69
C ASP A 119 -12.56 -15.15 -5.45
N PHE A 120 -12.67 -13.95 -6.03
CA PHE A 120 -11.54 -13.30 -6.65
C PHE A 120 -10.39 -13.08 -5.67
N PHE A 121 -10.65 -12.49 -4.49
CA PHE A 121 -9.57 -12.22 -3.53
C PHE A 121 -9.06 -13.48 -2.83
N ASP A 122 -9.91 -14.46 -2.59
CA ASP A 122 -9.54 -15.67 -1.85
C ASP A 122 -8.84 -16.69 -2.77
N ASN A 123 -9.26 -16.81 -4.04
CA ASN A 123 -8.78 -17.84 -4.97
C ASN A 123 -7.92 -17.29 -6.12
N GLU A 124 -8.30 -16.17 -6.74
CA GLU A 124 -7.62 -15.66 -7.95
C GLU A 124 -6.40 -14.80 -7.62
N VAL A 125 -6.42 -14.04 -6.52
CA VAL A 125 -5.25 -13.29 -6.07
C VAL A 125 -4.23 -14.26 -5.46
N ALA A 126 -3.37 -14.81 -6.30
CA ALA A 126 -2.47 -15.87 -5.92
C ALA A 126 -1.48 -15.45 -4.80
N ALA A 127 -1.18 -16.42 -3.92
CA ALA A 127 -0.19 -16.25 -2.86
C ALA A 127 1.26 -16.33 -3.36
N ASP A 128 1.48 -16.59 -4.65
CA ASP A 128 2.79 -16.63 -5.30
C ASP A 128 3.36 -15.24 -5.61
N GLY A 129 2.58 -14.19 -5.37
CA GLY A 129 2.97 -12.80 -5.59
C GLY A 129 2.71 -12.30 -7.00
N SER A 130 1.98 -13.05 -7.84
CA SER A 130 1.52 -12.55 -9.14
C SER A 130 0.42 -11.47 -8.98
N ILE A 131 0.36 -10.56 -9.95
CA ILE A 131 -0.68 -9.52 -10.00
C ILE A 131 -1.90 -10.12 -10.70
N ALA A 132 -3.04 -10.14 -10.00
CA ALA A 132 -4.30 -10.61 -10.55
C ALA A 132 -5.15 -9.43 -11.05
N ARG A 133 -5.67 -9.55 -12.28
CA ARG A 133 -6.54 -8.53 -12.87
C ARG A 133 -7.99 -8.79 -12.51
N LEU A 134 -8.72 -7.76 -12.11
CA LEU A 134 -10.14 -7.89 -11.81
C LEU A 134 -10.98 -8.05 -13.10
N PRO A 135 -12.03 -8.89 -13.08
CA PRO A 135 -13.07 -8.88 -14.10
C PRO A 135 -13.69 -7.49 -14.31
N ASP A 136 -14.01 -7.14 -15.56
CA ASP A 136 -14.42 -5.77 -15.94
C ASP A 136 -15.65 -5.25 -15.17
N HIS A 137 -16.64 -6.10 -14.91
CA HIS A 137 -17.83 -5.71 -14.14
C HIS A 137 -17.52 -5.43 -12.66
N LEU A 138 -16.55 -6.12 -12.07
CA LEU A 138 -16.06 -5.79 -10.73
C LEU A 138 -15.28 -4.49 -10.72
N GLN A 139 -14.54 -4.17 -11.80
CA GLN A 139 -13.87 -2.87 -11.93
C GLN A 139 -14.90 -1.72 -11.99
N ASP A 140 -16.02 -1.93 -12.67
CA ASP A 140 -17.10 -0.94 -12.74
C ASP A 140 -17.81 -0.73 -11.41
N TYR A 141 -17.91 -1.79 -10.60
CA TYR A 141 -18.43 -1.73 -9.24
C TYR A 141 -17.47 -1.03 -8.25
N LEU A 142 -16.17 -1.27 -8.38
CA LEU A 142 -15.13 -0.76 -7.47
C LEU A 142 -14.52 0.54 -7.99
N ARG A 143 -15.32 1.60 -7.90
CA ARG A 143 -14.93 2.97 -8.28
C ARG A 143 -14.71 3.87 -7.08
N PHE A 144 -13.72 4.75 -7.21
CA PHE A 144 -13.27 5.64 -6.15
C PHE A 144 -13.07 7.07 -6.67
N ALA A 145 -13.24 8.04 -5.79
CA ALA A 145 -12.77 9.41 -5.99
C ALA A 145 -11.33 9.50 -5.44
N VAL A 146 -10.47 10.23 -6.15
CA VAL A 146 -9.08 10.45 -5.79
C VAL A 146 -8.85 11.95 -5.68
N HIS A 147 -8.33 12.38 -4.55
CA HIS A 147 -7.91 13.77 -4.35
C HIS A 147 -6.40 13.84 -4.38
N VAL A 148 -5.88 14.70 -5.25
CA VAL A 148 -4.46 14.98 -5.38
C VAL A 148 -4.22 16.44 -5.07
N ARG A 149 -3.23 16.72 -4.21
CA ARG A 149 -2.85 18.11 -3.91
C ARG A 149 -2.21 18.73 -5.15
N SER A 150 -2.59 19.94 -5.57
CA SER A 150 -1.86 20.62 -6.65
C SER A 150 -0.43 20.96 -6.22
N SER A 151 0.52 20.85 -7.16
CA SER A 151 1.92 21.23 -6.93
C SER A 151 2.14 22.75 -6.97
N GLU A 152 1.23 23.48 -7.61
CA GLU A 152 1.23 24.94 -7.63
C GLU A 152 0.45 25.39 -6.40
N GLY A 153 0.92 26.44 -5.71
CA GLY A 153 0.43 26.86 -4.38
C GLY A 153 -1.04 27.27 -4.25
N ASP A 154 -1.89 26.87 -5.20
CA ASP A 154 -3.34 26.85 -5.06
C ASP A 154 -3.75 25.73 -4.11
N ALA A 155 -4.57 26.08 -3.13
CA ALA A 155 -5.24 25.14 -2.24
C ALA A 155 -6.34 24.31 -2.95
N ARG A 156 -6.31 24.22 -4.29
CA ARG A 156 -7.25 23.42 -5.06
C ARG A 156 -6.79 21.97 -5.05
N GLU A 157 -7.65 21.14 -4.49
CA GLU A 157 -7.58 19.69 -4.62
C GLU A 157 -8.19 19.33 -5.97
N ASP A 158 -7.42 18.64 -6.81
CA ASP A 158 -7.94 18.09 -8.05
C ASP A 158 -8.62 16.77 -7.71
N GLU A 159 -9.93 16.72 -7.90
CA GLU A 159 -10.72 15.50 -7.78
C GLU A 159 -10.70 14.75 -9.12
N ALA A 160 -10.24 13.51 -9.10
CA ALA A 160 -10.25 12.60 -10.22
C ALA A 160 -11.03 11.32 -9.87
N SER A 161 -11.46 10.59 -10.89
CA SER A 161 -12.08 9.27 -10.72
C SER A 161 -11.05 8.18 -10.96
N CYS A 162 -11.16 7.05 -10.27
CA CYS A 162 -10.38 5.85 -10.57
C CYS A 162 -11.20 4.58 -10.34
N LYS A 163 -10.71 3.47 -10.88
CA LYS A 163 -11.26 2.13 -10.68
C LYS A 163 -10.19 1.16 -10.20
N LEU A 164 -10.59 0.16 -9.41
CA LEU A 164 -9.70 -0.95 -9.07
C LEU A 164 -9.53 -1.84 -10.30
N GLU A 165 -8.31 -1.95 -10.82
CA GLU A 165 -8.03 -2.74 -12.02
C GLU A 165 -7.32 -4.04 -11.70
N SER A 166 -6.45 -4.04 -10.68
CA SER A 166 -5.70 -5.24 -10.29
C SER A 166 -5.42 -5.26 -8.79
N ALA A 167 -5.11 -6.45 -8.29
CA ALA A 167 -4.75 -6.67 -6.91
C ALA A 167 -3.52 -7.57 -6.82
N TRP A 168 -2.76 -7.39 -5.75
CA TRP A 168 -1.53 -8.12 -5.52
C TRP A 168 -1.46 -8.51 -4.04
N ARG A 169 -1.19 -9.78 -3.77
CA ARG A 169 -0.95 -10.28 -2.42
C ARG A 169 0.54 -10.41 -2.19
N CYS A 170 1.07 -9.65 -1.23
CA CYS A 170 2.50 -9.64 -0.94
C CYS A 170 2.90 -10.95 -0.22
N PRO A 171 3.75 -11.80 -0.83
CA PRO A 171 4.12 -13.08 -0.24
C PRO A 171 4.95 -12.92 1.04
N LEU A 172 5.78 -11.86 1.14
CA LEU A 172 6.63 -11.58 2.31
C LEU A 172 5.82 -11.29 3.59
N LEU A 173 4.59 -10.81 3.42
CA LEU A 173 3.70 -10.49 4.53
C LEU A 173 2.91 -11.70 5.02
N ARG A 174 2.94 -12.82 4.27
CA ARG A 174 2.18 -14.03 4.59
C ARG A 174 2.60 -14.63 5.93
N GLU A 175 3.90 -14.82 6.16
CA GLU A 175 4.39 -15.36 7.43
C GLU A 175 4.23 -14.34 8.57
N SER A 176 4.39 -13.05 8.27
CA SER A 176 4.28 -11.99 9.26
C SER A 176 2.87 -11.86 9.86
N PHE A 177 1.82 -11.99 9.04
CA PHE A 177 0.42 -11.91 9.48
C PHE A 177 -0.26 -13.28 9.69
N GLY A 178 0.21 -14.33 9.03
CA GLY A 178 -0.32 -15.69 9.15
C GLY A 178 0.40 -16.56 10.19
N GLY A 179 1.63 -16.19 10.57
CA GLY A 179 2.43 -16.86 11.59
C GLY A 179 2.50 -16.10 12.92
N ASP A 180 3.35 -16.55 13.83
CA ASP A 180 3.37 -16.13 15.24
C ASP A 180 3.72 -14.64 15.49
N LEU A 181 4.37 -13.96 14.53
CA LEU A 181 4.95 -12.62 14.72
C LEU A 181 3.88 -11.59 15.13
N LEU A 182 2.80 -11.51 14.35
CA LEU A 182 1.67 -10.62 14.62
C LEU A 182 0.39 -11.40 14.97
N PHE A 183 0.46 -12.73 15.12
CA PHE A 183 -0.71 -13.52 15.55
C PHE A 183 -1.26 -13.06 16.89
N SER A 184 -0.36 -12.69 17.81
CA SER A 184 -0.68 -12.16 19.15
C SER A 184 -1.24 -10.73 19.13
N TRP A 185 -1.18 -10.04 17.99
CA TRP A 185 -1.77 -8.72 17.84
C TRP A 185 -3.27 -8.91 17.62
N ASN A 186 -4.04 -8.35 18.56
CA ASN A 186 -5.48 -8.31 18.46
C ASN A 186 -5.87 -7.31 17.37
N PHE A 187 -5.91 -7.79 16.14
CA PHE A 187 -6.69 -7.18 15.09
C PHE A 187 -8.17 -7.39 15.42
N ALA A 188 -9.02 -6.39 15.26
CA ALA A 188 -10.45 -6.46 15.53
C ALA A 188 -11.02 -7.76 14.96
N LYS A 189 -11.56 -8.60 15.83
CA LYS A 189 -12.15 -9.89 15.45
C LYS A 189 -13.32 -9.59 14.50
N SER A 190 -13.22 -9.97 13.23
CA SER A 190 -14.43 -10.17 12.44
C SER A 190 -15.17 -11.33 13.09
N SER A 191 -16.43 -11.09 13.45
CA SER A 191 -17.35 -12.15 13.85
C SER A 191 -17.45 -13.13 12.67
N SER A 192 -16.92 -14.33 12.85
CA SER A 192 -17.23 -15.54 12.08
C SER A 192 -17.57 -15.34 10.60
N GLY A 193 -16.56 -15.25 9.74
CA GLY A 193 -16.71 -15.28 8.30
C GLY A 193 -15.34 -15.34 7.64
N SER A 194 -15.18 -16.12 6.57
CA SER A 194 -13.92 -16.46 5.90
C SER A 194 -13.09 -15.27 5.38
N GLY A 195 -13.58 -14.03 5.45
CA GLY A 195 -12.84 -12.81 5.09
C GLY A 195 -12.29 -12.05 6.29
N SER A 196 -11.35 -12.62 7.04
CA SER A 196 -10.74 -11.89 8.15
C SER A 196 -10.04 -10.62 7.66
N ILE A 197 -10.19 -9.49 8.36
CA ILE A 197 -9.41 -8.26 8.14
C ILE A 197 -7.90 -8.55 7.98
N ARG A 198 -7.42 -9.62 8.61
CA ARG A 198 -6.04 -10.10 8.47
C ARG A 198 -5.64 -10.46 7.04
N SER A 199 -6.54 -11.01 6.21
CA SER A 199 -6.22 -11.33 4.81
C SER A 199 -5.97 -10.06 3.99
N MET A 200 -6.63 -8.96 4.33
CA MET A 200 -6.43 -7.64 3.71
C MET A 200 -5.08 -7.01 4.04
N LEU A 201 -4.44 -7.37 5.16
CA LEU A 201 -3.14 -6.79 5.57
C LEU A 201 -2.00 -7.13 4.60
N SER A 202 -2.14 -8.25 3.87
CA SER A 202 -1.19 -8.66 2.84
C SER A 202 -1.61 -8.23 1.43
N LEU A 203 -2.79 -7.62 1.29
CA LEU A 203 -3.39 -7.29 0.01
C LEU A 203 -3.09 -5.82 -0.35
N PHE A 204 -2.62 -5.62 -1.57
CA PHE A 204 -2.38 -4.33 -2.18
C PHE A 204 -3.23 -4.18 -3.42
N LEU A 205 -3.68 -2.96 -3.65
CA LEU A 205 -4.63 -2.62 -4.69
C LEU A 205 -3.96 -1.67 -5.68
N LEU A 206 -4.12 -1.98 -6.97
CA LEU A 206 -3.65 -1.18 -8.08
C LEU A 206 -4.86 -0.53 -8.76
N LEU A 207 -5.03 0.76 -8.49
CA LEU A 207 -6.10 1.57 -9.04
C LEU A 207 -5.61 2.33 -10.27
N ARG A 208 -6.47 2.44 -11.27
CA ARG A 208 -6.21 3.18 -12.50
C ARG A 208 -7.05 4.45 -12.51
N MET A 209 -6.40 5.61 -12.59
CA MET A 209 -7.10 6.88 -12.77
C MET A 209 -7.77 6.93 -14.15
N ASP A 210 -8.99 7.44 -14.19
CA ASP A 210 -9.68 7.75 -15.43
C ASP A 210 -8.97 8.96 -16.07
N SER A 211 -8.36 8.78 -17.25
CA SER A 211 -7.72 9.87 -18.00
C SER A 211 -8.54 10.18 -19.26
N ASP A 212 -9.01 11.43 -19.39
CA ASP A 212 -9.75 11.91 -20.58
C ASP A 212 -8.88 11.93 -21.84
N GLU A 213 -7.56 12.05 -21.68
CA GLU A 213 -6.59 12.03 -22.76
C GLU A 213 -5.68 10.80 -22.63
N GLN A 214 -5.52 10.04 -23.72
CA GLN A 214 -4.58 8.92 -23.94
C GLN A 214 -5.08 7.50 -23.67
N ARG A 215 -5.72 6.94 -24.71
CA ARG A 215 -5.85 5.49 -24.97
C ARG A 215 -4.55 4.81 -25.43
N ASP A 216 -3.43 5.54 -25.56
CA ASP A 216 -2.29 5.08 -26.36
C ASP A 216 -1.05 4.63 -25.56
N SER A 217 -1.02 4.78 -24.24
CA SER A 217 -0.02 4.08 -23.41
C SER A 217 -0.72 3.19 -22.39
N VAL A 218 -1.09 1.99 -22.82
CA VAL A 218 -1.61 0.91 -21.96
C VAL A 218 -0.42 0.32 -21.16
N VAL A 219 0.16 1.12 -20.27
CA VAL A 219 1.15 0.62 -19.33
C VAL A 219 0.39 -0.20 -18.31
N GLY A 220 0.57 -1.52 -18.35
CA GLY A 220 -0.04 -2.44 -17.37
C GLY A 220 0.50 -2.22 -15.95
N PRO A 221 -0.17 -2.80 -14.94
CA PRO A 221 0.18 -2.62 -13.53
C PRO A 221 1.61 -3.07 -13.22
N ASP A 222 2.07 -4.19 -13.80
CA ASP A 222 3.44 -4.69 -13.63
C ASP A 222 4.49 -3.69 -14.10
N ALA A 223 4.26 -3.07 -15.26
CA ALA A 223 5.16 -2.10 -15.85
C ALA A 223 5.17 -0.80 -15.03
N ALA A 224 4.02 -0.37 -14.51
CA ALA A 224 3.91 0.80 -13.64
C ALA A 224 4.67 0.61 -12.32
N LEU A 225 4.51 -0.55 -11.66
CA LEU A 225 5.24 -0.90 -10.44
C LEU A 225 6.74 -1.05 -10.69
N SER A 226 7.12 -1.78 -11.74
CA SER A 226 8.54 -2.00 -12.10
C SER A 226 9.23 -0.67 -12.36
N ARG A 227 8.57 0.22 -13.10
CA ARG A 227 9.08 1.56 -13.37
C ARG A 227 9.20 2.39 -12.09
N PHE A 228 8.18 2.37 -11.24
CA PHE A 228 8.23 3.06 -9.95
C PHE A 228 9.40 2.54 -9.09
N TYR A 229 9.60 1.22 -9.05
CA TYR A 229 10.71 0.59 -8.33
C TYR A 229 12.07 1.04 -8.86
N TRP A 230 12.29 0.99 -10.18
CA TRP A 230 13.57 1.41 -10.75
C TRP A 230 13.85 2.91 -10.59
N GLU A 231 12.84 3.75 -10.75
CA GLU A 231 13.03 5.20 -10.66
C GLU A 231 13.17 5.70 -9.21
N ASN A 232 12.60 5.01 -8.22
CA ASN A 232 12.50 5.53 -6.84
C ASN A 232 13.11 4.64 -5.75
N LEU A 233 13.29 3.34 -6.01
CA LEU A 233 13.62 2.35 -4.96
C LEU A 233 14.88 1.51 -5.25
N GLU A 234 15.44 1.56 -6.47
CA GLU A 234 16.57 0.71 -6.88
C GLU A 234 17.81 0.87 -5.97
N PRO A 235 18.46 -0.26 -5.56
CA PRO A 235 19.73 -0.22 -4.85
C PRO A 235 20.81 0.50 -5.67
N GLY A 236 21.23 1.68 -5.20
CA GLY A 236 22.15 2.57 -5.90
C GLY A 236 21.64 3.99 -6.00
N VAL A 237 20.31 4.18 -5.90
CA VAL A 237 19.70 5.50 -5.77
C VAL A 237 19.93 6.03 -4.35
N GLN A 238 19.62 5.24 -3.30
CA GLN A 238 19.89 5.56 -1.89
C GLN A 238 20.00 4.31 -0.98
N PRO A 239 20.80 4.35 0.11
CA PRO A 239 20.85 3.28 1.10
C PRO A 239 19.47 3.06 1.76
N LEU A 240 19.19 1.84 2.22
CA LEU A 240 18.01 1.55 3.03
C LEU A 240 18.09 2.31 4.37
N PRO A 241 16.97 2.82 4.90
CA PRO A 241 16.97 3.46 6.21
C PRO A 241 17.43 2.47 7.27
N CYS A 242 18.31 2.93 8.14
CA CYS A 242 18.82 2.21 9.29
C CYS A 242 17.99 2.53 10.54
N ARG A 243 18.06 1.64 11.53
CA ARG A 243 17.43 1.90 12.83
C ARG A 243 17.92 3.23 13.41
N GLY A 244 16.99 4.08 13.82
CA GLY A 244 17.23 5.43 14.34
C GLY A 244 17.11 6.52 13.27
N ASP A 245 17.06 6.17 11.98
CA ASP A 245 16.91 7.15 10.91
C ASP A 245 15.55 7.83 10.99
N PRO A 246 15.47 9.15 10.73
CA PRO A 246 14.20 9.87 10.76
C PRO A 246 13.32 9.45 9.58
N LEU A 247 12.04 9.26 9.85
CA LEU A 247 11.00 8.92 8.88
C LEU A 247 9.88 9.96 8.88
N GLU A 248 9.27 10.16 7.72
CA GLU A 248 8.08 10.99 7.51
C GLU A 248 6.99 10.16 6.83
N ILE A 249 5.78 10.16 7.40
CA ILE A 249 4.58 9.57 6.80
C ILE A 249 3.71 10.72 6.34
N GLU A 250 3.39 10.78 5.05
CA GLU A 250 2.39 11.69 4.51
C GLU A 250 1.13 10.90 4.20
N SER A 251 0.00 11.26 4.81
CA SER A 251 -1.22 10.44 4.75
C SER A 251 -2.49 11.28 4.70
N THR A 252 -3.62 10.58 4.63
CA THR A 252 -4.99 11.08 4.72
C THR A 252 -5.67 10.51 5.99
N PRO A 253 -5.39 11.06 7.19
CA PRO A 253 -6.05 10.67 8.41
C PRO A 253 -7.56 10.51 8.29
N PHE A 254 -8.08 9.44 8.89
CA PHE A 254 -9.48 9.06 8.93
C PHE A 254 -10.12 8.85 7.55
N GLY A 255 -9.31 8.75 6.49
CA GLY A 255 -9.80 8.61 5.13
C GLY A 255 -10.50 9.86 4.60
N ASN A 256 -10.33 11.01 5.27
CA ASN A 256 -11.00 12.25 4.93
C ASN A 256 -10.07 13.15 4.09
N PRO A 257 -10.43 13.49 2.83
CA PRO A 257 -9.63 14.33 1.95
C PRO A 257 -9.20 15.67 2.54
N THR A 258 -9.97 16.26 3.47
CA THR A 258 -9.58 17.51 4.17
C THR A 258 -8.24 17.39 4.90
N PHE A 259 -7.84 16.17 5.28
CA PHE A 259 -6.57 15.90 5.93
C PHE A 259 -5.48 15.39 4.96
N LEU A 260 -5.70 15.44 3.64
CA LEU A 260 -4.71 15.03 2.65
C LEU A 260 -3.39 15.80 2.83
N GLY A 261 -2.29 15.06 2.89
CA GLY A 261 -0.96 15.61 3.10
C GLY A 261 -0.66 15.93 4.57
N SER A 262 -1.41 15.32 5.49
CA SER A 262 -1.06 15.35 6.92
C SER A 262 0.24 14.59 7.13
N VAL A 263 1.17 15.24 7.82
CA VAL A 263 2.52 14.73 8.03
C VAL A 263 2.69 14.25 9.47
N SER A 264 3.14 13.01 9.61
CA SER A 264 3.58 12.43 10.87
C SER A 264 5.08 12.10 10.78
N ARG A 265 5.82 12.33 11.86
CA ARG A 265 7.28 12.11 11.89
C ARG A 265 7.64 11.23 13.06
N GLY A 266 8.69 10.44 12.86
CA GLY A 266 9.25 9.55 13.84
C GLY A 266 10.62 9.06 13.39
N ILE A 267 11.01 7.90 13.90
CA ILE A 267 12.24 7.20 13.55
C ILE A 267 11.93 5.75 13.16
N LEU A 268 12.81 5.16 12.35
CA LEU A 268 12.83 3.72 12.14
C LEU A 268 13.25 3.04 13.46
N SER A 269 12.28 2.53 14.21
CA SER A 269 12.52 1.88 15.51
C SER A 269 13.09 0.48 15.33
N ASN A 270 12.61 -0.26 14.34
CA ASN A 270 13.12 -1.59 13.97
C ASN A 270 12.64 -2.00 12.56
N ALA A 271 13.22 -3.05 12.00
CA ALA A 271 12.63 -3.80 10.89
C ALA A 271 12.38 -5.25 11.34
N VAL A 272 11.26 -5.83 10.92
CA VAL A 272 10.81 -7.17 11.32
C VAL A 272 10.16 -7.90 10.14
N GLY A 273 9.90 -9.19 10.31
CA GLY A 273 9.33 -10.04 9.25
C GLY A 273 10.40 -10.64 8.34
N GLU A 274 9.96 -11.45 7.39
CA GLU A 274 10.83 -12.05 6.39
C GLU A 274 11.48 -10.95 5.52
N CYS A 275 12.80 -11.02 5.32
CA CYS A 275 13.55 -10.02 4.56
C CYS A 275 13.35 -8.57 5.04
N ASP A 276 13.11 -8.35 6.34
CA ASP A 276 12.87 -7.02 6.91
C ASP A 276 11.69 -6.27 6.24
N CYS A 277 10.66 -7.00 5.80
CA CYS A 277 9.54 -6.48 5.02
C CYS A 277 8.60 -5.54 5.80
N LEU A 278 8.67 -5.51 7.13
CA LEU A 278 7.86 -4.63 7.98
C LEU A 278 8.74 -3.64 8.74
N LEU A 279 8.50 -2.35 8.51
CA LEU A 279 9.14 -1.29 9.28
C LEU A 279 8.32 -0.97 10.53
N VAL A 280 8.97 -0.93 11.67
CA VAL A 280 8.39 -0.48 12.95
C VAL A 280 8.85 0.95 13.19
N THR A 281 7.90 1.87 13.35
CA THR A 281 8.15 3.30 13.57
C THR A 281 7.37 3.81 14.77
N ASP A 282 7.86 4.87 15.41
CA ASP A 282 7.14 5.62 16.44
C ASP A 282 6.35 6.80 15.84
N ALA A 283 6.42 7.01 14.51
CA ALA A 283 5.58 7.97 13.82
C ALA A 283 4.10 7.62 14.02
N MET A 284 3.30 8.61 14.38
CA MET A 284 1.85 8.46 14.57
C MET A 284 1.20 7.97 13.27
N ALA A 285 0.41 6.93 13.41
CA ALA A 285 -0.31 6.26 12.36
C ALA A 285 -1.76 6.14 12.83
N VAL A 286 -2.71 6.73 12.09
CA VAL A 286 -4.13 6.75 12.45
C VAL A 286 -4.94 5.98 11.42
N PRO A 287 -6.16 5.54 11.75
CA PRO A 287 -7.06 4.91 10.77
C PRO A 287 -7.22 5.82 9.56
N GLY A 288 -7.31 5.26 8.35
CA GLY A 288 -7.34 6.01 7.09
C GLY A 288 -5.96 6.34 6.51
N SER A 289 -4.89 6.24 7.31
CA SER A 289 -3.51 6.39 6.82
C SER A 289 -2.99 5.13 6.11
N GLU A 290 -3.77 4.06 6.02
CA GLU A 290 -3.37 2.84 5.30
C GLU A 290 -3.11 3.16 3.82
N GLY A 291 -2.08 2.57 3.23
CA GLY A 291 -1.70 2.87 1.84
C GLY A 291 -0.77 4.09 1.70
N ALA A 292 -0.52 4.84 2.78
CA ALA A 292 0.28 6.07 2.74
C ALA A 292 1.76 5.82 2.44
N PRO A 293 2.44 6.74 1.72
CA PRO A 293 3.88 6.70 1.57
C PRO A 293 4.63 7.04 2.87
N VAL A 294 5.70 6.28 3.12
CA VAL A 294 6.66 6.53 4.19
C VAL A 294 8.02 6.86 3.62
N TYR A 295 8.50 8.07 3.88
CA TYR A 295 9.75 8.65 3.41
C TYR A 295 10.87 8.55 4.43
N ALA A 296 12.04 8.09 4.01
CA ALA A 296 13.27 8.21 4.79
C ALA A 296 13.86 9.61 4.63
N LEU A 297 14.12 10.30 5.74
CA LEU A 297 14.77 11.60 5.74
C LEU A 297 16.28 11.36 5.91
N GLN A 298 17.06 11.69 4.90
CA GLN A 298 18.52 11.62 5.02
C GLN A 298 19.04 12.85 5.78
N SER A 299 19.87 12.60 6.78
CA SER A 299 20.64 13.62 7.50
C SER A 299 21.87 14.05 6.73
#